data_AF-A0A6I4HXU3-F1
#
_entry.id   AF-A0A6I4HXU3-F1
#
_cell.length_a   1.000
_cell.length_b   1.000
_cell.length_c   1.000
_cell.angle_alpha   90.00
_cell.angle_beta   90.00
_cell.angle_gamma   90.00
#
_symmetry.space_group_name_H-M   'P 1'
#
loop_
_entity.id
_entity.type
_entity.pdbx_description
1 polymer ?
#
loop_
_entity_poly.entity_id
_entity_poly.type
_entity_poly.pdbx_seq_one_letter_code
_entity_poly.pdbx_strand_id
1 'polypeptide(L)'
;SAIQQLDVRRQQVLIEAAIIEVSGDDADQLGIQWALGDLSSGIGLLSFSNVGASLSSIAAGYLSGGSAGAASAIANGANKGNGATLGLGNFDNSRKAYGALIQALKTNTKSNLLSTPSIVTMDNEEAYIVVGQNVPFVTGSV
;
A
#
# COMPACT_ATOMS: atom_id res chain seq x y z
N SER A 1 -15.81 43.52 52.56
CA SER A 1 -14.51 43.01 52.05
C SER A 1 -14.80 42.09 50.88
N ALA A 2 -14.86 42.61 49.66
CA ALA A 2 -15.07 41.81 48.44
C ALA A 2 -13.75 41.20 47.93
N ILE A 3 -12.62 41.83 48.27
CA ILE A 3 -11.28 41.39 47.87
C ILE A 3 -10.92 40.03 48.49
N GLN A 4 -11.24 39.80 49.76
CA GLN A 4 -11.04 38.50 50.41
C GLN A 4 -11.94 37.38 49.87
N GLN A 5 -13.00 37.70 49.14
CA GLN A 5 -13.85 36.70 48.48
C GLN A 5 -13.35 36.35 47.07
N LEU A 6 -12.54 37.23 46.45
CA LEU A 6 -11.94 37.05 45.13
C LEU A 6 -10.52 36.46 45.22
N ASP A 7 -9.82 36.66 46.34
CA ASP A 7 -8.47 36.13 46.59
C ASP A 7 -8.52 34.67 47.08
N VAL A 8 -8.96 33.78 46.19
CA VAL A 8 -8.97 32.33 46.41
C VAL A 8 -8.12 31.65 45.34
N ARG A 9 -7.53 30.49 45.67
CA ARG A 9 -6.73 29.72 44.69
C ARG A 9 -7.64 29.24 43.55
N ARG A 10 -7.23 29.52 42.32
CA ARG A 10 -7.88 29.00 41.10
C ARG A 10 -7.70 27.49 41.01
N GLN A 11 -8.73 26.80 40.52
CA GLN A 11 -8.70 25.34 40.34
C GLN A 11 -7.89 24.98 39.10
N GLN A 12 -7.27 23.80 39.10
CA GLN A 12 -6.64 23.22 37.92
C GLN A 12 -7.61 22.25 37.25
N VAL A 13 -7.66 22.29 35.92
CA VAL A 13 -8.49 21.43 35.09
C VAL A 13 -7.59 20.62 34.17
N LEU A 14 -7.77 19.30 34.16
CA LEU A 14 -7.17 18.40 33.19
C LEU A 14 -8.13 18.23 32.03
N ILE A 15 -7.65 18.53 30.82
CA ILE A 15 -8.38 18.35 29.57
C ILE A 15 -7.71 17.21 28.81
N GLU A 16 -8.46 16.17 28.50
CA GLU A 16 -8.02 15.04 27.68
C GLU A 16 -8.89 14.98 26.42
N ALA A 17 -8.28 14.79 25.26
CA ALA A 17 -8.99 14.48 24.04
C ALA A 17 -8.67 13.04 23.62
N ALA A 18 -9.59 12.41 22.89
CA ALA A 18 -9.36 11.12 22.24
C ALA A 18 -9.62 11.27 20.74
N ILE A 19 -8.61 10.99 19.94
CA ILE A 19 -8.65 11.05 18.47
C ILE A 19 -8.57 9.60 17.97
N ILE A 20 -9.58 9.19 17.23
CA ILE A 20 -9.69 7.84 16.67
C ILE A 20 -9.76 7.97 15.15
N GLU A 21 -8.80 7.37 14.45
CA GLU A 21 -8.80 7.27 12.99
C GLU A 21 -8.80 5.79 12.59
N VAL A 22 -9.82 5.39 11.84
CA VAL A 22 -9.91 4.05 11.26
C VAL A 22 -9.96 4.23 9.74
N SER A 23 -8.92 3.76 9.06
CA SER A 23 -8.90 3.69 7.60
C SER A 23 -8.72 2.24 7.17
N GLY A 24 -9.40 1.88 6.09
CA GLY A 24 -9.25 0.56 5.51
C GLY A 24 -9.65 0.57 4.05
N ASP A 25 -8.83 -0.12 3.25
CA ASP A 25 -9.02 -0.26 1.81
C ASP A 25 -9.04 -1.75 1.47
N ASP A 26 -10.09 -2.19 0.79
CA ASP A 26 -10.23 -3.52 0.24
C ASP A 26 -10.20 -3.43 -1.29
N ALA A 27 -9.26 -4.15 -1.91
CA ALA A 27 -9.15 -4.24 -3.36
C ALA A 27 -9.03 -5.70 -3.79
N ASP A 28 -10.05 -6.18 -4.50
CA ASP A 28 -10.07 -7.48 -5.15
C ASP A 28 -9.85 -7.31 -6.65
N GLN A 29 -8.90 -8.05 -7.22
CA GLN A 29 -8.59 -7.99 -8.65
C GLN A 29 -8.39 -9.39 -9.23
N LEU A 30 -8.98 -9.63 -10.39
CA LEU A 30 -8.80 -10.86 -11.18
C LEU A 30 -8.28 -10.48 -12.57
N GLY A 31 -7.19 -11.13 -12.98
CA GLY A 31 -6.56 -10.93 -14.27
C GLY A 31 -6.35 -12.26 -14.99
N ILE A 32 -6.61 -12.29 -16.29
CA ILE A 32 -6.28 -13.41 -17.16
C ILE A 32 -5.41 -12.87 -18.28
N GLN A 33 -4.23 -13.45 -18.43
CA GLN A 33 -3.26 -13.10 -19.46
C GLN A 33 -3.02 -14.30 -20.36
N TRP A 34 -2.85 -14.06 -21.67
CA TRP A 34 -2.71 -15.12 -22.66
C TRP A 34 -1.40 -14.99 -23.43
N ALA A 35 -0.81 -16.12 -23.78
CA ALA A 35 0.33 -16.24 -24.67
C ALA A 35 -0.07 -17.20 -25.79
N LEU A 36 -0.09 -16.76 -27.03
CA LEU A 36 -0.51 -17.57 -28.18
C LEU A 36 0.46 -17.33 -29.32
N GLY A 37 0.96 -18.39 -29.93
CA GLY A 37 1.74 -18.26 -31.16
C GLY A 37 2.50 -19.53 -31.53
N ASP A 38 3.49 -19.34 -32.38
CA ASP A 38 4.35 -20.42 -32.87
C ASP A 38 5.77 -20.11 -32.39
N LEU A 39 6.47 -21.10 -31.83
CA LEU A 39 7.81 -20.89 -31.30
C LEU A 39 8.81 -20.50 -32.43
N SER A 40 8.50 -20.88 -33.67
CA SER A 40 9.28 -20.54 -34.87
C SER A 40 8.90 -19.19 -35.49
N SER A 41 7.68 -18.68 -35.27
CA SER A 41 7.20 -17.43 -35.88
C SER A 41 6.95 -16.29 -34.88
N GLY A 42 7.13 -16.55 -33.59
CA GLY A 42 6.89 -15.61 -32.49
C GLY A 42 5.62 -15.92 -31.71
N ILE A 43 5.64 -15.53 -30.43
CA ILE A 43 4.52 -15.68 -29.49
C ILE A 43 3.92 -14.30 -29.24
N GLY A 44 2.63 -14.14 -29.54
CA GLY A 44 1.86 -12.96 -29.16
C GLY A 44 1.45 -13.04 -27.69
N LEU A 45 1.60 -11.92 -26.97
CA LEU A 45 1.27 -11.82 -25.54
C LEU A 45 0.13 -10.83 -25.33
N LEU A 46 -0.96 -11.29 -24.71
CA LEU A 46 -1.99 -10.45 -24.12
C LEU A 46 -1.67 -10.32 -22.64
N SER A 47 -0.95 -9.25 -22.29
CA SER A 47 -0.41 -9.04 -20.96
C SER A 47 -0.95 -7.76 -20.33
N PHE A 48 -1.24 -7.83 -19.03
CA PHE A 48 -1.73 -6.72 -18.23
C PHE A 48 -0.78 -6.45 -17.06
N SER A 49 -0.61 -5.18 -16.70
CA SER A 49 0.29 -4.76 -15.62
C SER A 49 -0.45 -4.36 -14.34
N ASN A 50 -1.78 -4.37 -14.34
CA ASN A 50 -2.61 -3.97 -13.19
C ASN A 50 -2.73 -5.07 -12.14
N VAL A 51 -2.81 -6.35 -12.55
CA VAL A 51 -2.95 -7.49 -11.63
C VAL A 51 -1.61 -8.23 -11.55
N GLY A 52 -0.97 -8.20 -10.39
CA GLY A 52 0.25 -8.99 -10.12
C GLY A 52 1.42 -8.77 -11.09
N ALA A 53 2.10 -9.88 -11.43
CA ALA A 53 3.20 -9.92 -12.40
C ALA A 53 2.69 -10.06 -13.84
N SER A 54 3.21 -9.26 -14.77
CA SER A 54 2.81 -9.32 -16.16
C SER A 54 3.51 -10.48 -16.89
N LEU A 55 2.84 -11.14 -17.83
CA LEU A 55 3.42 -12.20 -18.67
C LEU A 55 4.68 -11.71 -19.40
N SER A 56 4.74 -10.42 -19.76
CA SER A 56 5.93 -9.78 -20.31
C SER A 56 7.10 -9.69 -19.32
N SER A 57 6.86 -9.37 -18.04
CA SER A 57 7.93 -9.31 -17.03
C SER A 57 8.42 -10.70 -16.64
N ILE A 58 7.53 -11.70 -16.63
CA ILE A 58 7.89 -13.09 -16.39
C ILE A 58 8.74 -13.63 -17.55
N ALA A 59 8.35 -13.36 -18.79
CA ALA A 59 9.13 -13.75 -19.96
C ALA A 59 10.51 -13.06 -19.99
N ALA A 60 10.58 -11.76 -19.70
CA ALA A 60 11.84 -11.04 -19.58
C ALA A 60 12.72 -11.57 -18.45
N GLY A 61 12.13 -11.88 -17.29
CA GLY A 61 12.82 -12.52 -16.16
C GLY A 61 13.37 -13.90 -16.53
N TYR A 62 12.60 -14.69 -17.29
CA TYR A 62 13.05 -15.98 -17.79
C TYR A 62 14.24 -15.86 -18.74
N LEU A 63 14.23 -14.87 -19.64
CA LEU A 63 15.36 -14.63 -20.55
C LEU A 63 16.62 -14.16 -19.81
N SER A 64 16.46 -13.35 -18.76
CA SER A 64 17.58 -12.79 -18.01
C SER A 64 18.21 -13.78 -17.01
N GLY A 65 17.45 -14.74 -16.48
CA GLY A 65 17.89 -15.57 -15.35
C GLY A 65 17.25 -16.95 -15.28
N GLY A 66 16.68 -17.44 -16.38
CA GLY A 66 16.00 -18.73 -16.44
C GLY A 66 14.81 -18.82 -15.48
N SER A 67 14.56 -20.02 -14.96
CA SER A 67 13.47 -20.25 -13.99
C SER A 67 13.58 -19.38 -12.74
N ALA A 68 14.79 -19.08 -12.28
CA ALA A 68 15.03 -18.21 -11.12
C ALA A 68 14.66 -16.74 -11.40
N GLY A 69 14.99 -16.24 -12.60
CA GLY A 69 14.60 -14.89 -13.03
C GLY A 69 13.10 -14.75 -13.26
N ALA A 70 12.44 -15.80 -13.77
CA ALA A 70 10.98 -15.85 -13.87
C ALA A 70 10.31 -15.85 -12.48
N ALA A 71 10.83 -16.65 -11.54
CA ALA A 71 10.33 -16.70 -10.16
C ALA A 71 10.49 -15.34 -9.46
N SER A 72 11.61 -14.65 -9.68
CA SER A 72 11.83 -13.29 -9.18
C SER A 72 10.83 -12.30 -9.77
N ALA A 73 10.54 -12.37 -11.09
CA ALA A 73 9.53 -11.51 -11.71
C ALA A 73 8.12 -11.74 -11.14
N ILE A 74 7.76 -12.99 -10.83
CA ILE A 74 6.50 -13.34 -10.17
C ILE A 74 6.46 -12.79 -8.74
N ALA A 75 7.53 -13.00 -7.97
CA ALA A 75 7.65 -12.49 -6.60
C ALA A 75 7.57 -10.96 -6.54
N ASN A 76 8.19 -10.27 -7.49
CA ASN A 76 8.12 -8.81 -7.57
C ASN A 76 6.71 -8.30 -7.92
N GLY A 77 5.94 -9.06 -8.71
CA GLY A 77 4.53 -8.75 -8.95
C GLY A 77 3.62 -9.04 -7.75
N ALA A 78 4.01 -9.95 -6.86
CA ALA A 78 3.31 -10.22 -5.60
C ALA A 78 3.41 -9.06 -4.59
N ASN A 79 4.33 -8.11 -4.77
CA ASN A 79 4.36 -6.88 -3.96
C ASN A 79 3.15 -5.96 -4.18
N LYS A 80 2.30 -6.22 -5.18
CA LYS A 80 1.07 -5.46 -5.43
C LYS A 80 -0.12 -5.91 -4.55
N GLY A 81 0.04 -7.00 -3.80
CA GLY A 81 -0.99 -7.55 -2.92
C GLY A 81 -0.81 -9.05 -2.69
N ASN A 82 -1.52 -9.60 -1.71
CA ASN A 82 -1.51 -11.04 -1.47
C ASN A 82 -2.45 -11.73 -2.46
N GLY A 83 -1.96 -12.74 -3.17
CA GLY A 83 -2.74 -13.34 -4.25
C GLY A 83 -2.21 -14.70 -4.69
N ALA A 84 -2.99 -15.35 -5.56
CA ALA A 84 -2.62 -16.60 -6.21
C ALA A 84 -2.39 -16.35 -7.70
N THR A 85 -1.33 -16.94 -8.24
CA THR A 85 -1.02 -16.93 -9.68
C THR A 85 -0.91 -18.36 -10.16
N LEU A 86 -1.68 -18.72 -11.19
CA LEU A 86 -1.68 -20.03 -11.81
C LEU A 86 -1.35 -19.87 -13.30
N GLY A 87 -0.30 -20.55 -13.75
CA GLY A 87 0.07 -20.63 -15.16
C GLY A 87 -0.29 -22.01 -15.71
N LEU A 88 -0.95 -22.04 -16.86
CA LEU A 88 -1.29 -23.26 -17.61
C LEU A 88 -0.85 -23.05 -19.05
N GLY A 89 -0.07 -23.95 -19.62
CA GLY A 89 0.33 -23.81 -21.01
C GLY A 89 1.13 -25.00 -21.51
N ASN A 90 1.13 -25.17 -22.83
CA ASN A 90 2.01 -26.11 -23.51
C ASN A 90 2.88 -25.34 -24.50
N PHE A 91 4.20 -25.52 -24.33
CA PHE A 91 5.23 -24.92 -25.18
C PHE A 91 6.13 -25.99 -25.82
N ASP A 92 5.74 -27.27 -25.74
CA ASP A 92 6.58 -28.40 -26.15
C ASP A 92 6.59 -28.61 -27.67
N ASN A 93 5.48 -28.32 -28.34
CA ASN A 93 5.39 -28.47 -29.79
C ASN A 93 5.68 -27.14 -30.48
N SER A 94 6.80 -27.09 -31.21
CA SER A 94 7.30 -25.87 -31.88
C SER A 94 6.27 -25.15 -32.75
N ARG A 95 5.25 -25.86 -33.25
CA ARG A 95 4.21 -25.30 -34.14
C ARG A 95 3.05 -24.59 -33.44
N LYS A 96 2.79 -24.85 -32.16
CA LYS A 96 1.66 -24.25 -31.42
C LYS A 96 1.99 -24.13 -29.94
N ALA A 97 2.48 -22.95 -29.55
CA ALA A 97 2.65 -22.54 -28.18
C ALA A 97 1.38 -21.83 -27.71
N TYR A 98 0.79 -22.30 -26.61
CA TYR A 98 -0.30 -21.60 -25.93
C TYR A 98 -0.09 -21.62 -24.42
N GLY A 99 -0.38 -20.51 -23.78
CA GLY A 99 -0.31 -20.33 -22.34
C GLY A 99 -1.37 -19.37 -21.86
N ALA A 100 -1.86 -19.62 -20.66
CA ALA A 100 -2.78 -18.80 -19.91
C ALA A 100 -2.19 -18.59 -18.52
N LEU A 101 -2.28 -17.37 -18.02
CA LEU A 101 -1.86 -17.02 -16.67
C LEU A 101 -3.02 -16.32 -15.99
N ILE A 102 -3.52 -16.96 -14.94
CA ILE A 102 -4.66 -16.50 -14.15
C ILE A 102 -4.12 -15.99 -12.82
N GLN A 103 -4.49 -14.78 -12.47
CA GLN A 103 -4.04 -14.12 -11.24
C GLN A 103 -5.23 -13.57 -10.48
N ALA A 104 -5.34 -13.94 -9.22
CA ALA A 104 -6.30 -13.37 -8.28
C ALA A 104 -5.52 -12.68 -7.18
N LEU A 105 -5.80 -11.40 -6.97
CA LEU A 105 -5.12 -10.53 -6.02
C LEU A 105 -6.14 -9.96 -5.04
N LYS A 106 -5.80 -10.01 -3.76
CA LYS A 106 -6.58 -9.41 -2.68
C LYS A 106 -5.66 -8.57 -1.79
N THR A 107 -5.96 -7.29 -1.72
CA THR A 107 -5.28 -6.36 -0.82
C THR A 107 -6.28 -5.90 0.23
N ASN A 108 -5.93 -6.11 1.49
CA ASN A 108 -6.67 -5.57 2.63
C ASN A 108 -5.69 -4.76 3.46
N THR A 109 -5.88 -3.46 3.49
CA THR A 109 -5.13 -2.55 4.35
C THR A 109 -6.05 -2.12 5.47
N LYS A 110 -5.60 -2.20 6.73
CA LYS A 110 -6.32 -1.70 7.90
C LYS A 110 -5.37 -0.89 8.77
N SER A 111 -5.70 0.36 9.00
CA SER A 111 -5.02 1.23 9.95
C SER A 111 -5.98 1.65 11.06
N ASN A 112 -5.50 1.65 12.29
CA ASN A 112 -6.22 2.15 13.45
C ASN A 112 -5.28 3.02 14.27
N LEU A 113 -5.59 4.30 14.39
CA LEU A 113 -4.86 5.26 15.19
C LEU A 113 -5.73 5.68 16.36
N LEU A 114 -5.18 5.57 17.58
CA LEU A 114 -5.75 6.14 18.79
C LEU A 114 -4.72 7.09 19.40
N SER A 115 -5.05 8.37 19.51
CA SER A 115 -4.21 9.38 20.14
C SER A 115 -4.98 10.06 21.27
N THR A 116 -4.41 10.10 22.47
CA THR A 116 -5.03 10.72 23.64
C THR A 116 -4.18 11.87 24.20
N PRO A 117 -4.18 13.07 23.57
CA PRO A 117 -3.47 14.21 24.11
C PRO A 117 -4.14 14.76 25.38
N SER A 118 -3.34 15.23 26.34
CA SER A 118 -3.82 15.83 27.58
C SER A 118 -3.05 17.08 27.97
N ILE A 119 -3.74 18.06 28.57
CA ILE A 119 -3.16 19.32 29.06
C ILE A 119 -3.82 19.74 30.38
N VAL A 120 -3.02 20.26 31.30
CA VAL A 120 -3.49 20.85 32.56
C VAL A 120 -3.46 22.36 32.43
N THR A 121 -4.58 23.02 32.74
CA THR A 121 -4.68 24.49 32.75
C THR A 121 -5.33 24.99 34.04
N MET A 122 -5.18 26.28 34.33
CA MET A 122 -5.94 26.95 35.38
C MET A 122 -7.35 27.25 34.88
N ASP A 123 -8.34 27.21 35.78
CA ASP A 123 -9.71 27.59 35.45
C ASP A 123 -9.78 29.02 34.90
N ASN A 124 -10.40 29.21 33.74
CA ASN A 124 -10.45 30.44 32.94
C ASN A 124 -9.10 30.92 32.33
N GLU A 125 -8.13 30.03 32.10
CA GLU A 125 -6.88 30.35 31.39
C GLU A 125 -6.74 29.52 30.10
N GLU A 126 -6.42 30.16 28.98
CA GLU A 126 -6.19 29.48 27.71
C GLU A 126 -4.89 28.67 27.74
N ALA A 127 -4.94 27.45 27.21
CA ALA A 127 -3.79 26.56 27.09
C ALA A 127 -3.80 25.87 25.73
N TYR A 128 -2.62 25.65 25.16
CA TYR A 128 -2.46 25.00 23.85
C TYR A 128 -1.49 23.83 23.94
N ILE A 129 -1.81 22.77 23.19
CA ILE A 129 -0.95 21.61 22.99
C ILE A 129 -0.71 21.46 21.49
N VAL A 130 0.56 21.43 21.08
CA VAL A 130 0.95 21.27 19.66
C VAL A 130 1.72 19.96 19.55
N VAL A 131 1.19 19.04 18.73
CA VAL A 131 1.81 17.76 18.42
C VAL A 131 1.97 17.68 16.91
N GLY A 132 3.21 17.59 16.43
CA GLY A 132 3.51 17.56 15.00
C GLY A 132 5.00 17.56 14.74
N GLN A 133 5.35 17.51 13.45
CA GLN A 133 6.73 17.57 12.98
C GLN A 133 6.93 18.87 12.20
N ASN A 134 8.06 19.56 12.42
CA ASN A 134 8.44 20.71 11.60
C ASN A 134 9.13 20.20 10.32
N VAL A 135 8.42 20.19 9.19
CA VAL A 135 8.97 19.75 7.91
C VAL A 135 9.59 20.95 7.19
N PRO A 136 10.92 21.00 7.01
CA PRO A 136 11.56 22.14 6.36
C PRO A 136 11.25 22.15 4.86
N PHE A 137 10.99 23.34 4.34
CA PHE A 137 10.87 23.58 2.90
C PHE A 137 12.11 24.35 2.43
N VAL A 138 12.68 23.93 1.29
CA VAL A 138 13.86 24.58 0.72
C VAL A 138 13.42 25.93 0.15
N THR A 139 13.66 27.01 0.90
CA THR A 139 13.59 28.38 0.38
C THR A 139 14.92 28.73 -0.26
N GLY A 140 15.19 28.15 -1.42
CA GLY A 140 16.36 28.46 -2.23
C GLY A 140 15.92 28.72 -3.65
N SER A 141 15.58 29.98 -3.96
CA SER A 141 15.71 30.46 -5.33
C SER A 141 17.19 30.79 -5.53
N VAL A 142 17.74 30.37 -6.66
CA VAL A 142 19.10 30.65 -7.14
C VAL A 142 19.60 32.07 -6.85
#